data_AF-A0A1V5LYV6-F1
#
_entry.id   AF-A0A1V5LYV6-F1
#
_cell.length_a   1.000
_cell.length_b   1.000
_cell.length_c   1.000
_cell.angle_alpha   90.00
_cell.angle_beta   90.00
_cell.angle_gamma   90.00
#
_symmetry.space_group_name_H-M   'P 1'
#
loop_
_entity.id
_entity.type
_entity.pdbx_description
1 polymer ?
#
loop_
_entity_poly.entity_id
_entity_poly.type
_entity_poly.pdbx_seq_one_letter_code
_entity_poly.pdbx_strand_id
1 'polypeptide(L)'
;MLAVPHEHSIWFYGPVTEGTVRLEVFTALAYGAKAIQYFSMPTPATSPHYEEAILDADGCPSARYDIFRCVNRRLALLGPRMREFTVRGVYHTGECIPSGTRRFRAERYGSDSSHRPVSQIAGDPVLASFQTDATGERYLLLVNRHPARAARIQLTLDDGWQAVRFGAHTAGAVQTAGPRLMVNFEPGDGWLFHLRPAAG
;
A
#
# COMPACT_ATOMS: atom_id res chain seq x y z
N MET A 1 20.62 24.04 16.05
CA MET A 1 20.24 22.64 16.32
C MET A 1 20.88 21.80 15.24
N LEU A 2 22.06 21.27 15.52
CA LEU A 2 22.83 20.43 14.59
C LEU A 2 22.17 19.05 14.57
N ALA A 3 21.97 18.49 13.37
CA ALA A 3 21.46 17.14 13.23
C ALA A 3 22.40 16.17 13.95
N VAL A 4 21.88 15.45 14.94
CA VAL A 4 22.60 14.37 15.60
C VAL A 4 22.80 13.28 14.54
N PRO A 5 24.03 12.84 14.24
CA PRO A 5 24.24 11.69 13.38
C PRO A 5 23.54 10.49 14.02
N HIS A 6 22.76 9.75 13.25
CA HIS A 6 22.18 8.51 13.73
C HIS A 6 23.31 7.50 13.94
N GLU A 7 23.80 7.38 15.17
CA GLU A 7 24.73 6.34 15.59
C GLU A 7 24.05 4.97 15.46
N HIS A 8 24.57 4.18 14.50
CA HIS A 8 24.34 2.75 14.32
C HIS A 8 22.89 2.28 14.06
N SER A 9 22.33 2.65 12.91
CA SER A 9 21.28 1.85 12.27
C SER A 9 21.89 0.65 11.53
N ILE A 10 22.19 -0.42 12.26
CA ILE A 10 22.43 -1.78 11.69
C ILE A 10 21.15 -2.41 11.09
N TRP A 11 20.16 -1.59 10.76
CA TRP A 11 18.91 -1.95 10.09
C TRP A 11 18.90 -1.56 8.62
N PHE A 12 20.07 -1.40 8.00
CA PHE A 12 20.19 -0.94 6.62
C PHE A 12 19.70 -2.03 5.66
N TYR A 13 18.42 -1.90 5.27
CA TYR A 13 17.72 -2.56 4.17
C TYR A 13 17.92 -4.08 4.06
N GLY A 14 16.91 -4.85 4.48
CA GLY A 14 16.80 -6.25 4.05
C GLY A 14 16.88 -6.37 2.52
N PRO A 15 17.13 -7.57 1.98
CA PRO A 15 17.38 -7.75 0.55
C PRO A 15 16.29 -7.13 -0.30
N VAL A 16 16.68 -6.55 -1.45
CA VAL A 16 15.73 -6.08 -2.45
C VAL A 16 14.96 -7.28 -2.98
N THR A 17 13.69 -7.37 -2.59
CA THR A 17 12.75 -8.41 -2.98
C THR A 17 11.49 -7.75 -3.51
N GLU A 18 10.65 -8.49 -4.22
CA GLU A 18 9.39 -7.92 -4.67
C GLU A 18 8.51 -7.45 -3.50
N GLY A 19 8.55 -8.14 -2.36
CA GLY A 19 7.81 -7.74 -1.17
C GLY A 19 8.30 -6.44 -0.53
N THR A 20 9.62 -6.18 -0.49
CA THR A 20 10.14 -4.88 0.00
C THR A 20 9.76 -3.74 -0.95
N VAL A 21 9.90 -3.94 -2.26
CA VAL A 21 9.53 -2.93 -3.26
C VAL A 21 8.02 -2.64 -3.24
N ARG A 22 7.18 -3.67 -3.17
CA ARG A 22 5.71 -3.50 -3.03
C ARG A 22 5.38 -2.69 -1.77
N LEU A 23 5.99 -3.02 -0.63
CA LEU A 23 5.73 -2.34 0.63
C LEU A 23 6.02 -0.83 0.53
N GLU A 24 7.19 -0.46 0.01
CA GLU A 24 7.58 0.95 -0.15
C GLU A 24 6.62 1.69 -1.09
N VAL A 25 6.38 1.11 -2.26
CA VAL A 25 5.51 1.68 -3.29
C VAL A 25 4.09 1.88 -2.80
N PHE A 26 3.46 0.84 -2.26
CA PHE A 26 2.06 0.91 -1.83
C PHE A 26 1.90 1.77 -0.57
N THR A 27 2.91 1.83 0.30
CA THR A 27 2.92 2.78 1.42
C THR A 27 2.98 4.21 0.92
N ALA A 28 3.88 4.53 -0.03
CA ALA A 28 3.97 5.87 -0.61
C ALA A 28 2.62 6.29 -1.24
N LEU A 29 2.02 5.42 -2.05
CA LEU A 29 0.71 5.63 -2.65
C LEU A 29 -0.39 5.86 -1.59
N ALA A 30 -0.37 5.10 -0.50
CA ALA A 30 -1.35 5.22 0.56
C ALA A 30 -1.24 6.54 1.34
N TYR A 31 -0.03 7.10 1.45
CA TYR A 31 0.19 8.45 1.95
C TYR A 31 0.00 9.56 0.91
N GLY A 32 -0.44 9.21 -0.30
CA GLY A 32 -0.86 10.16 -1.32
C GLY A 32 0.19 10.51 -2.36
N ALA A 33 1.33 9.80 -2.41
CA ALA A 33 2.29 9.96 -3.49
C ALA A 33 1.61 9.74 -4.85
N LYS A 34 1.91 10.61 -5.81
CA LYS A 34 1.34 10.57 -7.18
C LYS A 34 2.33 10.11 -8.23
N ALA A 35 3.59 9.97 -7.83
CA ALA A 35 4.69 9.47 -8.65
C ALA A 35 5.60 8.64 -7.76
N ILE A 36 6.19 7.59 -8.35
CA ILE A 36 7.23 6.79 -7.75
C ILE A 36 8.47 6.96 -8.61
N GLN A 37 9.59 7.30 -7.97
CA GLN A 37 10.89 7.36 -8.61
C GLN A 37 11.84 6.45 -7.84
N TYR A 38 12.57 5.61 -8.57
CA TYR A 38 13.60 4.77 -8.00
C TYR A 38 14.96 5.42 -8.16
N PHE A 39 15.81 5.26 -7.14
CA PHE A 39 17.20 5.68 -7.19
C PHE A 39 18.12 4.56 -6.70
N SER A 40 19.21 4.25 -7.39
CA SER A 40 19.55 4.69 -8.75
C SER A 40 18.92 3.77 -9.81
N MET A 41 18.72 4.26 -11.03
CA MET A 41 18.26 3.43 -12.15
C MET A 41 19.43 2.56 -12.69
N PRO A 42 20.53 3.13 -13.20
CA PRO A 42 21.76 2.38 -13.45
C PRO A 42 22.64 2.26 -12.20
N THR A 43 23.47 1.23 -12.18
CA THR A 43 24.46 1.03 -11.12
C THR A 43 25.55 2.09 -11.29
N PRO A 44 25.80 2.96 -10.28
CA PRO A 44 26.79 4.02 -10.43
C PRO A 44 28.20 3.42 -10.61
N ALA A 45 28.77 3.57 -11.81
CA ALA A 45 30.11 3.06 -12.12
C ALA A 45 31.23 3.73 -11.30
N THR A 46 30.96 4.88 -10.69
CA THR A 46 31.95 5.75 -10.04
C THR A 46 32.14 5.49 -8.55
N SER A 47 31.39 4.58 -7.93
CA SER A 47 31.50 4.34 -6.49
C SER A 47 31.34 2.85 -6.15
N PRO A 48 32.34 2.24 -5.47
CA PRO A 48 32.32 0.83 -5.09
C PRO A 48 31.35 0.54 -3.94
N HIS A 49 30.71 1.56 -3.37
CA HIS A 49 29.80 1.42 -2.23
C HIS A 49 28.34 1.20 -2.63
N TYR A 50 28.01 1.24 -3.93
CA TYR A 50 26.67 0.94 -4.40
C TYR A 50 26.53 -0.56 -4.67
N GLU A 51 25.45 -1.13 -4.14
CA GLU A 51 24.97 -2.42 -4.63
C GLU A 51 24.40 -2.29 -6.05
N GLU A 52 24.20 -3.43 -6.71
CA GLU A 52 23.58 -3.52 -8.02
C GLU A 52 22.25 -2.76 -8.07
N ALA A 53 22.04 -1.90 -9.07
CA ALA A 53 20.79 -1.16 -9.24
C ALA A 53 19.79 -1.94 -10.11
N ILE A 54 18.77 -1.26 -10.65
CA ILE A 54 17.75 -1.86 -11.53
C ILE A 54 18.36 -2.21 -12.90
N LEU A 55 19.31 -1.40 -13.35
CA LEU A 55 20.17 -1.65 -14.49
C LEU A 55 21.62 -1.77 -13.99
N ASP A 56 22.43 -2.59 -14.65
CA ASP A 56 23.86 -2.66 -14.38
C ASP A 56 24.60 -1.39 -14.82
N ALA A 57 25.93 -1.39 -14.71
CA ALA A 57 26.77 -0.23 -15.05
C ALA A 57 26.76 0.09 -16.56
N ASP A 58 26.46 -0.90 -17.41
CA ASP A 58 26.37 -0.76 -18.87
C ASP A 58 24.94 -0.37 -19.31
N GLY A 59 24.00 -0.32 -18.36
CA GLY A 59 22.60 0.01 -18.60
C GLY A 59 21.74 -1.19 -19.03
N CYS A 60 22.25 -2.40 -18.93
CA CYS A 60 21.50 -3.62 -19.19
C CYS A 60 20.65 -4.03 -17.97
N PRO A 61 19.53 -4.77 -18.17
CA PRO A 61 18.73 -5.29 -17.08
C PRO A 61 19.54 -6.13 -16.09
N SER A 62 19.50 -5.77 -14.81
CA SER A 62 20.13 -6.54 -13.75
C SER A 62 19.20 -7.64 -13.21
N ALA A 63 19.66 -8.42 -12.23
CA ALA A 63 18.81 -9.37 -11.52
C ALA A 63 17.60 -8.69 -10.81
N ARG A 64 17.69 -7.39 -10.52
CA ARG A 64 16.62 -6.61 -9.89
C ARG A 64 15.58 -6.15 -10.90
N TYR A 65 15.90 -6.08 -12.20
CA TYR A 65 15.01 -5.50 -13.21
C TYR A 65 13.59 -6.10 -13.19
N ASP A 66 13.49 -7.43 -13.14
CA ASP A 66 12.20 -8.11 -13.18
C ASP A 66 11.35 -7.85 -11.92
N ILE A 67 11.99 -7.66 -10.77
CA ILE A 67 11.31 -7.29 -9.52
C ILE A 67 10.56 -5.96 -9.71
N PHE A 68 11.27 -4.93 -10.15
CA PHE A 68 10.69 -3.61 -10.37
C PHE A 68 9.70 -3.61 -11.54
N ARG A 69 9.96 -4.38 -12.60
CA ARG A 69 9.04 -4.56 -13.73
C ARG A 69 7.69 -5.14 -13.29
N CYS A 70 7.70 -6.16 -12.43
CA CYS A 70 6.48 -6.77 -11.90
C CYS A 70 5.65 -5.78 -11.09
N VAL A 71 6.27 -5.02 -10.20
CA VAL A 71 5.59 -3.98 -9.41
C VAL A 71 5.08 -2.84 -10.31
N ASN A 72 5.90 -2.37 -11.25
CA ASN A 72 5.54 -1.27 -12.14
C ASN A 72 4.36 -1.62 -13.07
N ARG A 73 4.21 -2.88 -13.50
CA ARG A 73 3.03 -3.32 -14.25
C ARG A 73 1.72 -3.08 -13.48
N ARG A 74 1.74 -3.31 -12.16
CA ARG A 74 0.58 -3.05 -11.29
C ARG A 74 0.36 -1.56 -11.08
N LEU A 75 1.44 -0.79 -10.94
CA LEU A 75 1.35 0.67 -10.86
C LEU A 75 0.82 1.30 -12.13
N ALA A 76 1.15 0.77 -13.30
CA ALA A 76 0.60 1.27 -14.57
C ALA A 76 -0.93 1.15 -14.62
N LEU A 77 -1.51 0.12 -13.99
CA LEU A 77 -2.95 -0.08 -13.90
C LEU A 77 -3.62 0.86 -12.88
N LEU A 78 -2.97 1.09 -11.73
CA LEU A 78 -3.53 1.91 -10.64
C LEU A 78 -3.26 3.41 -10.82
N GLY A 79 -2.13 3.77 -11.41
CA GLY A 79 -1.58 5.11 -11.49
C GLY A 79 -2.54 6.18 -12.01
N PRO A 80 -3.28 5.94 -13.12
CA PRO A 80 -4.26 6.91 -13.64
C PRO A 80 -5.29 7.31 -12.59
N ARG A 81 -5.81 6.35 -11.81
CA ARG A 81 -6.83 6.59 -10.77
C ARG A 81 -6.24 7.24 -9.53
N MET A 82 -5.04 6.82 -9.13
CA MET A 82 -4.38 7.39 -7.96
C MET A 82 -4.17 8.90 -8.08
N ARG A 83 -4.08 9.47 -9.30
CA ARG A 83 -3.98 10.92 -9.52
C ARG A 83 -5.24 11.68 -9.13
N GLU A 84 -6.41 11.06 -9.20
CA GLU A 84 -7.71 11.68 -8.93
C GLU A 84 -8.07 11.68 -7.44
N PHE A 85 -7.35 10.89 -6.64
CA PHE A 85 -7.72 10.65 -5.25
C PHE A 85 -7.16 11.69 -4.28
N THR A 86 -7.99 12.12 -3.34
CA THR A 86 -7.60 12.89 -2.16
C THR A 86 -7.59 11.96 -0.94
N VAL A 87 -6.45 11.88 -0.24
CA VAL A 87 -6.35 11.10 1.00
C VAL A 87 -7.12 11.83 2.10
N ARG A 88 -8.05 11.12 2.75
CA ARG A 88 -8.87 11.63 3.86
C ARG A 88 -8.35 11.19 5.22
N GLY A 89 -7.71 10.04 5.29
CA GLY A 89 -7.08 9.55 6.51
C GLY A 89 -6.25 8.29 6.27
N VAL A 90 -5.14 8.16 7.00
CA VAL A 90 -4.29 6.98 6.98
C VAL A 90 -4.17 6.42 8.38
N TYR A 91 -4.37 5.11 8.50
CA TYR A 91 -4.44 4.42 9.77
C TYR A 91 -3.69 3.08 9.73
N HIS A 92 -3.25 2.60 10.88
CA HIS A 92 -2.55 1.33 11.03
C HIS A 92 -3.30 0.40 11.99
N THR A 93 -3.29 -0.91 11.70
CA THR A 93 -3.87 -1.96 12.54
C THR A 93 -2.78 -2.82 13.19
N GLY A 94 -3.15 -3.74 14.10
CA GLY A 94 -2.21 -4.66 14.76
C GLY A 94 -1.62 -4.10 16.05
N GLU A 95 -1.06 -4.95 16.91
CA GLU A 95 -0.63 -4.59 18.29
C GLU A 95 0.39 -3.44 18.31
N CYS A 96 1.36 -3.46 17.39
CA CYS A 96 2.36 -2.41 17.23
C CYS A 96 2.11 -1.62 15.94
N ILE A 97 2.11 -0.28 16.04
CA ILE A 97 2.03 0.63 14.90
C ILE A 97 3.27 1.53 14.86
N PRO A 98 3.70 2.04 13.69
CA PRO A 98 4.87 2.90 13.60
C PRO A 98 4.68 4.19 14.41
N SER A 99 5.75 4.70 15.01
CA SER A 99 5.71 5.94 15.77
C SER A 99 5.20 7.10 14.91
N GLY A 100 4.40 8.00 15.50
CA GLY A 100 3.80 9.13 14.81
C GLY A 100 2.60 8.81 13.91
N THR A 101 2.17 7.54 13.83
CA THR A 101 1.01 7.14 13.01
C THR A 101 -0.29 7.02 13.82
N ARG A 102 -1.44 7.03 13.13
CA ARG A 102 -2.76 6.87 13.74
C ARG A 102 -3.16 5.40 13.77
N ARG A 103 -3.51 4.87 14.94
CA ARG A 103 -4.13 3.54 15.06
C ARG A 103 -5.55 3.57 14.53
N PHE A 104 -5.96 2.61 13.70
CA PHE A 104 -7.36 2.42 13.29
C PHE A 104 -8.26 2.12 14.48
N ARG A 105 -9.34 2.90 14.66
CA ARG A 105 -10.37 2.70 15.68
C ARG A 105 -11.73 3.10 15.12
N ALA A 106 -12.56 2.12 14.77
CA ALA A 106 -13.84 2.39 14.11
C ALA A 106 -14.77 3.33 14.89
N GLU A 107 -14.72 3.29 16.22
CA GLU A 107 -15.58 4.09 17.10
C GLU A 107 -15.01 5.49 17.42
N ARG A 108 -13.72 5.74 17.20
CA ARG A 108 -12.97 6.69 18.03
C ARG A 108 -12.27 7.83 17.29
N TYR A 109 -13.00 8.51 16.41
CA TYR A 109 -12.48 9.71 15.72
C TYR A 109 -13.34 10.96 15.88
N GLY A 110 -14.13 11.08 16.95
CA GLY A 110 -14.92 12.29 17.19
C GLY A 110 -15.85 12.59 16.01
N SER A 111 -15.71 13.77 15.39
CA SER A 111 -16.44 14.14 14.16
C SER A 111 -15.79 13.64 12.86
N ASP A 112 -14.54 13.14 12.89
CA ASP A 112 -13.87 12.57 11.73
C ASP A 112 -14.46 11.19 11.43
N SER A 113 -15.17 11.13 10.31
CA SER A 113 -15.83 9.93 9.78
C SER A 113 -15.18 9.47 8.47
N SER A 114 -13.95 9.91 8.19
CA SER A 114 -13.21 9.57 6.97
C SER A 114 -13.05 8.06 6.74
N HIS A 115 -13.08 7.27 7.80
CA HIS A 115 -12.98 5.81 7.75
C HIS A 115 -14.29 5.10 7.44
N ARG A 116 -15.45 5.77 7.53
CA ARG A 116 -16.74 5.16 7.20
C ARG A 116 -16.81 4.87 5.70
N PRO A 117 -17.35 3.71 5.28
CA PRO A 117 -18.17 2.76 6.04
C PRO A 117 -17.39 1.60 6.69
N VAL A 118 -16.07 1.67 6.88
CA VAL A 118 -15.33 0.54 7.45
C VAL A 118 -15.52 0.50 8.96
N SER A 119 -16.16 -0.55 9.44
CA SER A 119 -16.46 -0.79 10.85
C SER A 119 -15.44 -1.68 11.55
N GLN A 120 -14.68 -2.50 10.81
CA GLN A 120 -13.59 -3.29 11.39
C GLN A 120 -12.52 -3.64 10.35
N ILE A 121 -11.27 -3.68 10.81
CA ILE A 121 -10.17 -4.33 10.08
C ILE A 121 -9.45 -5.22 11.11
N ALA A 122 -9.64 -6.54 10.99
CA ALA A 122 -9.09 -7.54 11.90
C ALA A 122 -8.13 -8.48 11.18
N GLY A 123 -7.28 -9.17 11.93
CA GLY A 123 -6.24 -10.07 11.41
C GLY A 123 -4.86 -9.41 11.41
N ASP A 124 -4.07 -9.73 10.39
CA ASP A 124 -2.67 -9.29 10.32
C ASP A 124 -2.52 -7.76 10.20
N PRO A 125 -1.36 -7.20 10.64
CA PRO A 125 -1.14 -5.76 10.60
C PRO A 125 -1.11 -5.19 9.17
N VAL A 126 -2.01 -4.24 8.91
CA VAL A 126 -2.11 -3.51 7.65
C VAL A 126 -2.06 -2.00 7.87
N LEU A 127 -1.72 -1.28 6.81
CA LEU A 127 -2.00 0.15 6.66
C LEU A 127 -3.31 0.29 5.88
N ALA A 128 -4.15 1.23 6.28
CA ALA A 128 -5.43 1.53 5.68
C ALA A 128 -5.48 3.03 5.32
N SER A 129 -5.54 3.33 4.02
CA SER A 129 -5.68 4.68 3.51
C SER A 129 -7.06 4.88 2.91
N PHE A 130 -7.82 5.78 3.51
CA PHE A 130 -9.14 6.19 3.08
C PHE A 130 -9.03 7.39 2.17
N GLN A 131 -9.62 7.28 1.00
CA GLN A 131 -9.46 8.24 -0.08
C GLN A 131 -10.81 8.55 -0.72
N THR A 132 -10.92 9.71 -1.35
CA THR A 132 -12.06 10.06 -2.20
C THR A 132 -11.60 10.53 -3.57
N ASP A 133 -12.34 10.23 -4.61
CA ASP A 133 -12.14 10.90 -5.91
C ASP A 133 -12.83 12.28 -5.96
N ALA A 134 -12.75 12.94 -7.11
CA ALA A 134 -13.33 14.25 -7.34
C ALA A 134 -14.87 14.27 -7.26
N THR A 135 -15.53 13.13 -7.43
CA THR A 135 -17.00 12.99 -7.31
C THR A 135 -17.45 12.73 -5.88
N GLY A 136 -16.50 12.47 -4.97
CA GLY A 136 -16.78 12.16 -3.57
C GLY A 136 -16.95 10.66 -3.29
N GLU A 137 -16.80 9.81 -4.29
CA GLU A 137 -16.81 8.35 -4.13
C GLU A 137 -15.66 7.89 -3.24
N ARG A 138 -15.90 6.85 -2.45
CA ARG A 138 -15.00 6.43 -1.36
C ARG A 138 -14.16 5.24 -1.76
N TYR A 139 -12.88 5.30 -1.45
CA TYR A 139 -11.92 4.23 -1.73
C TYR A 139 -11.09 3.90 -0.50
N LEU A 140 -10.70 2.65 -0.41
CA LEU A 140 -9.82 2.12 0.62
C LEU A 140 -8.64 1.43 -0.04
N LEU A 141 -7.43 1.92 0.21
CA LEU A 141 -6.19 1.21 -0.08
C LEU A 141 -5.72 0.50 1.19
N LEU A 142 -5.75 -0.82 1.18
CA LEU A 142 -5.15 -1.66 2.23
C LEU A 142 -3.77 -2.14 1.79
N VAL A 143 -2.79 -2.07 2.69
CA VAL A 143 -1.41 -2.47 2.43
C VAL A 143 -0.91 -3.40 3.53
N ASN A 144 -0.42 -4.58 3.16
CA ASN A 144 0.30 -5.47 4.04
C ASN A 144 1.61 -4.81 4.51
N ARG A 145 1.78 -4.64 5.82
CA ARG A 145 2.96 -3.97 6.40
C ARG A 145 4.18 -4.87 6.54
N HIS A 146 4.10 -6.12 6.10
CA HIS A 146 5.20 -7.08 6.21
C HIS A 146 5.82 -7.40 4.83
N PRO A 147 7.13 -7.14 4.62
CA PRO A 147 7.75 -7.30 3.31
C PRO A 147 8.10 -8.75 2.95
N ALA A 148 8.06 -9.68 3.91
CA ALA A 148 8.43 -11.09 3.70
C ALA A 148 7.36 -12.12 4.11
N ARG A 149 6.17 -11.68 4.54
CA ARG A 149 5.10 -12.58 5.02
C ARG A 149 3.78 -12.16 4.40
N ALA A 150 3.01 -13.15 3.96
CA ALA A 150 1.63 -12.94 3.57
C ALA A 150 0.81 -12.45 4.77
N ALA A 151 -0.29 -11.75 4.50
CA ALA A 151 -1.20 -11.25 5.52
C ALA A 151 -2.64 -11.65 5.19
N ARG A 152 -3.42 -12.05 6.19
CA ARG A 152 -4.84 -12.32 6.09
C ARG A 152 -5.61 -11.34 6.95
N ILE A 153 -6.53 -10.61 6.33
CA ILE A 153 -7.39 -9.66 7.04
C ILE A 153 -8.86 -9.92 6.76
N GLN A 154 -9.67 -9.64 7.78
CA GLN A 154 -11.12 -9.50 7.67
C GLN A 154 -11.48 -8.03 7.69
N LEU A 155 -11.92 -7.53 6.55
CA LEU A 155 -12.53 -6.21 6.41
C LEU A 155 -14.00 -6.33 6.73
N THR A 156 -14.52 -5.50 7.63
CA THR A 156 -15.96 -5.40 7.92
C THR A 156 -16.44 -3.99 7.58
N LEU A 157 -17.55 -3.92 6.86
CA LEU A 157 -18.24 -2.69 6.49
C LEU A 157 -19.53 -2.54 7.29
N ASP A 158 -20.04 -1.32 7.35
CA ASP A 158 -21.39 -1.04 7.83
C ASP A 158 -22.44 -1.72 6.92
N ASP A 159 -23.61 -2.03 7.49
CA ASP A 159 -24.71 -2.65 6.74
C ASP A 159 -25.12 -1.79 5.54
N GLY A 160 -25.46 -2.45 4.44
CA GLY A 160 -25.81 -1.78 3.18
C GLY A 160 -24.60 -1.28 2.37
N TRP A 161 -23.37 -1.55 2.79
CA TRP A 161 -22.15 -1.26 2.02
C TRP A 161 -21.45 -2.51 1.52
N GLN A 162 -20.73 -2.37 0.42
CA GLN A 162 -19.89 -3.40 -0.18
C GLN A 162 -18.54 -2.80 -0.61
N ALA A 163 -17.51 -3.65 -0.64
CA ALA A 163 -16.19 -3.32 -1.18
C ALA A 163 -15.98 -4.04 -2.50
N VAL A 164 -15.58 -3.31 -3.54
CA VAL A 164 -15.23 -3.87 -4.85
C VAL A 164 -13.77 -3.62 -5.13
N ARG A 165 -12.97 -4.67 -5.28
CA ARG A 165 -11.54 -4.56 -5.58
C ARG A 165 -11.32 -3.98 -6.99
N PHE A 166 -10.46 -2.98 -7.09
CA PHE A 166 -10.03 -2.41 -8.37
C PHE A 166 -9.10 -3.38 -9.12
N GLY A 167 -9.28 -3.51 -10.43
CA GLY A 167 -8.54 -4.47 -11.27
C GLY A 167 -9.24 -5.81 -11.53
N ALA A 168 -10.50 -5.98 -11.10
CA ALA A 168 -11.29 -7.20 -11.29
C ALA A 168 -11.91 -7.39 -12.70
N HIS A 169 -11.36 -6.76 -13.75
CA HIS A 169 -11.80 -6.97 -15.15
C HIS A 169 -10.97 -8.03 -15.89
N THR A 170 -10.48 -9.03 -15.18
CA THR A 170 -10.21 -10.36 -15.74
C THR A 170 -11.24 -11.29 -15.14
N ALA A 171 -11.98 -12.02 -15.99
CA ALA A 171 -13.01 -12.95 -15.56
C ALA A 171 -12.52 -13.84 -14.41
N GLY A 172 -13.11 -13.69 -13.23
CA GLY A 172 -12.84 -14.53 -12.07
C GLY A 172 -12.64 -13.76 -10.75
N ALA A 173 -13.72 -13.71 -9.97
CA ALA A 173 -13.79 -13.22 -8.58
C ALA A 173 -13.77 -11.69 -8.39
N VAL A 174 -14.90 -11.05 -8.74
CA VAL A 174 -15.39 -9.95 -7.90
C VAL A 174 -15.73 -10.58 -6.54
N GLN A 175 -14.90 -10.37 -5.52
CA GLN A 175 -15.33 -10.64 -4.16
C GLN A 175 -16.24 -9.49 -3.71
N THR A 176 -17.49 -9.50 -4.18
CA THR A 176 -18.57 -8.82 -3.46
C THR A 176 -18.84 -9.67 -2.24
N ALA A 177 -18.28 -9.31 -1.11
CA ALA A 177 -18.76 -9.83 0.15
C ALA A 177 -19.75 -8.81 0.71
N GLY A 178 -20.74 -9.30 1.47
CA GLY A 178 -21.63 -8.42 2.24
C GLY A 178 -20.84 -7.61 3.29
N PRO A 179 -21.30 -7.47 4.53
CA PRO A 179 -20.60 -6.64 5.50
C PRO A 179 -19.21 -7.18 5.87
N ARG A 180 -18.76 -8.36 5.40
CA ARG A 180 -17.46 -8.97 5.78
C ARG A 180 -16.74 -9.56 4.58
N LEU A 181 -15.52 -9.12 4.31
CA LEU A 181 -14.64 -9.57 3.23
C LEU A 181 -13.34 -10.15 3.78
N MET A 182 -12.96 -11.33 3.31
CA MET A 182 -11.65 -11.93 3.59
C MET A 182 -10.65 -11.56 2.49
N VAL A 183 -9.53 -10.96 2.88
CA VAL A 183 -8.49 -10.51 1.96
C VAL A 183 -7.17 -11.17 2.34
N ASN A 184 -6.51 -11.79 1.37
CA ASN A 184 -5.18 -12.37 1.53
C ASN A 184 -4.20 -11.56 0.68
N PHE A 185 -3.17 -11.04 1.31
CA PHE A 185 -2.11 -10.27 0.67
C PHE A 185 -0.83 -11.10 0.59
N GLU A 186 -0.17 -10.99 -0.54
CA GLU A 186 1.25 -11.34 -0.64
C GLU A 186 2.10 -10.38 0.21
N PRO A 187 3.39 -10.71 0.48
CA PRO A 187 4.30 -9.81 1.17
C PRO A 187 4.34 -8.41 0.54
N GLY A 188 4.21 -7.38 1.39
CA GLY A 188 4.22 -5.96 1.03
C GLY A 188 3.09 -5.49 0.12
N ASP A 189 2.13 -6.35 -0.21
CA ASP A 189 1.14 -6.06 -1.24
C ASP A 189 0.10 -5.02 -0.80
N GLY A 190 -0.46 -4.28 -1.76
CA GLY A 190 -1.54 -3.32 -1.55
C GLY A 190 -2.67 -3.43 -2.57
N TRP A 191 -3.92 -3.47 -2.10
CA TRP A 191 -5.13 -3.54 -2.94
C TRP A 191 -6.05 -2.33 -2.68
N LEU A 192 -6.54 -1.76 -3.77
CA LEU A 192 -7.50 -0.68 -3.77
C LEU A 192 -8.93 -1.25 -3.87
N PHE A 193 -9.83 -0.75 -3.05
CA PHE A 193 -11.24 -1.09 -3.04
C PHE A 193 -12.09 0.17 -3.24
N HIS A 194 -13.11 0.09 -4.08
CA HIS A 194 -14.21 1.04 -4.13
C HIS A 194 -15.25 0.64 -3.08
N LEU A 195 -15.53 1.54 -2.14
CA LEU A 195 -16.53 1.36 -1.11
C LEU A 195 -17.83 2.03 -1.58
N ARG A 196 -18.86 1.24 -1.85
CA ARG A 196 -20.12 1.74 -2.39
C ARG A 196 -21.32 1.07 -1.71
N PRO A 197 -22.51 1.69 -1.74
CA PRO A 197 -23.72 1.03 -1.32
C PRO A 197 -23.93 -0.31 -2.04
N ALA A 198 -24.42 -1.32 -1.33
CA ALA A 198 -24.94 -2.54 -1.95
C ALA A 198 -26.19 -2.16 -2.75
N ALA A 199 -26.28 -2.64 -4.00
CA ALA A 199 -27.56 -2.56 -4.70
C ALA A 199 -28.55 -3.45 -3.93
N GLY A 200 -29.71 -2.88 -3.57
CA GLY A 200 -30.79 -3.60 -2.91
C GLY A 200 -31.34 -4.74 -3.75
#